data_AF-A0AAE1E6R4-F1
#
_entry.id   AF-A0AAE1E6R4-F1
#
_cell.length_a   1.000
_cell.length_b   1.000
_cell.length_c   1.000
_cell.angle_alpha   90.00
_cell.angle_beta   90.00
_cell.angle_gamma   90.00
#
_symmetry.space_group_name_H-M   'P 1'
#
loop_
_entity.id
_entity.type
_entity.pdbx_description
1 polymer ?
#
loop_
_entity_poly.entity_id
_entity_poly.type
_entity_poly.pdbx_seq_one_letter_code
_entity_poly.pdbx_strand_id
1 'polypeptide(L)'
;MGTFTGKGIEELVAECIEDGDVDRLLRLPQALDDFPEASIVKSVEYLIKCEEDKIDALNVDLAQSTPWKKEDVDSPLSIKKCYALNLMLSQKFSPQFLQEAARAMSFDCVLIMAKYLHFLLSWSPPVPEENPSLPPLEQVIDWLNALVDSHFQQLKLAEDAKDIISSLQDQVTLMTQWQSESKTLLGTLAEVSRQFEEQQRSNKKMGDYCIEVISF
;
A
#
# COMPACT_ATOMS: atom_id res chain seq x y z
N MET A 1 -6.38 14.80 26.57
CA MET A 1 -6.96 13.51 26.98
C MET A 1 -8.47 13.67 27.03
N GLY A 2 -9.14 13.51 25.89
CA GLY A 2 -10.60 13.49 25.82
C GLY A 2 -11.05 12.02 25.83
N THR A 3 -11.81 11.65 26.84
CA THR A 3 -12.44 10.32 26.97
C THR A 3 -13.50 10.17 25.89
N PHE A 4 -13.28 9.29 24.92
CA PHE A 4 -14.30 8.87 23.97
C PHE A 4 -15.41 8.13 24.72
N THR A 5 -16.50 8.83 25.01
CA THR A 5 -17.68 8.30 25.68
C THR A 5 -18.50 7.46 24.71
N GLY A 6 -18.53 6.14 24.92
CA GLY A 6 -19.68 5.25 24.70
C GLY A 6 -20.30 5.08 23.30
N LYS A 7 -19.91 5.85 22.29
CA LYS A 7 -20.35 5.66 20.90
C LYS A 7 -19.45 4.65 20.18
N GLY A 8 -20.04 3.78 19.37
CA GLY A 8 -19.28 2.86 18.53
C GLY A 8 -18.38 3.63 17.55
N ILE A 9 -17.20 3.11 17.21
CA ILE A 9 -16.28 3.75 16.25
C ILE A 9 -16.98 4.00 14.91
N GLU A 10 -17.83 3.06 14.48
CA GLU A 10 -18.63 3.19 13.27
C GLU A 10 -19.63 4.36 13.33
N GLU A 11 -20.19 4.66 14.50
CA GLU A 11 -21.12 5.78 14.69
C GLU A 11 -20.38 7.11 14.65
N LEU A 12 -19.16 7.17 15.19
CA LEU A 12 -18.31 8.36 15.11
C LEU A 12 -17.89 8.66 13.68
N VAL A 13 -17.61 7.62 12.89
CA VAL A 13 -17.29 7.76 11.46
C VAL A 13 -18.52 8.23 10.69
N ALA A 14 -19.69 7.66 10.97
CA ALA A 14 -20.95 8.13 10.37
C ALA A 14 -21.23 9.61 10.72
N GLU A 15 -21.03 10.02 11.98
CA GLU A 15 -21.17 11.41 12.43
C GLU A 15 -20.20 12.34 11.69
N CYS A 16 -18.93 11.94 11.53
CA CYS A 16 -17.96 12.75 10.78
C CYS A 16 -18.29 12.86 9.29
N ILE A 17 -18.87 11.81 8.71
CA ILE A 17 -19.34 11.81 7.32
C ILE A 17 -20.56 12.73 7.15
N GLU A 18 -21.50 12.70 8.08
CA GLU A 18 -22.70 13.55 8.09
C GLU A 18 -22.34 15.04 8.30
N ASP A 19 -21.44 15.32 9.24
CA ASP A 19 -20.95 16.67 9.54
C ASP A 19 -20.00 17.20 8.45
N GLY A 20 -19.46 16.30 7.61
CA GLY A 20 -18.53 16.62 6.54
C GLY A 20 -17.14 17.04 7.00
N ASP A 21 -16.77 16.72 8.24
CA ASP A 21 -15.48 17.09 8.85
C ASP A 21 -14.38 16.08 8.46
N VAL A 22 -13.69 16.39 7.37
CA VAL A 22 -12.61 15.56 6.83
C VAL A 22 -11.37 15.56 7.75
N ASP A 23 -11.07 16.65 8.44
CA ASP A 23 -9.91 16.73 9.34
C ASP A 23 -10.10 15.84 10.57
N ARG A 24 -11.30 15.85 11.15
CA ARG A 24 -11.66 14.92 12.24
C ARG A 24 -11.60 13.48 11.76
N LEU A 25 -12.15 13.18 10.58
CA LEU A 25 -12.13 11.83 10.00
C LEU A 25 -10.70 11.29 9.82
N LEU A 26 -9.77 12.12 9.33
CA LEU A 26 -8.38 11.72 9.12
C LEU A 26 -7.58 11.56 10.42
N ARG A 27 -8.00 12.19 11.52
CA ARG A 27 -7.36 12.03 12.84
C ARG A 27 -7.86 10.82 13.62
N LEU A 28 -9.06 10.32 13.33
CA LEU A 28 -9.65 9.17 14.03
C LEU A 28 -8.75 7.92 14.02
N PRO A 29 -8.14 7.51 12.89
CA PRO A 29 -7.27 6.33 12.86
C PRO A 29 -5.98 6.50 13.68
N GLN A 30 -5.50 7.73 13.88
CA GLN A 30 -4.32 8.00 14.71
C GLN A 30 -4.64 7.98 16.21
N ALA A 31 -5.90 8.21 16.58
CA ALA A 31 -6.35 8.29 17.95
C ALA A 31 -6.87 6.95 18.51
N LEU A 32 -7.11 5.97 17.63
CA LEU A 32 -7.72 4.69 17.95
C LEU A 32 -6.74 3.55 17.61
N ASP A 33 -6.48 2.66 18.57
CA ASP A 33 -5.59 1.51 18.37
C ASP A 33 -6.18 0.43 17.45
N ASP A 34 -7.52 0.37 17.35
CA ASP A 34 -8.26 -0.62 16.56
C ASP A 34 -9.35 0.10 15.76
N PHE A 35 -9.08 0.36 14.48
CA PHE A 35 -9.98 1.08 13.58
C PHE A 35 -10.63 0.09 12.61
N PRO A 36 -11.94 -0.21 12.73
CA PRO A 36 -12.57 -1.30 12.00
C PRO A 36 -12.50 -1.15 10.49
N GLU A 37 -12.34 -2.25 9.76
CA GLU A 37 -12.25 -2.24 8.29
C GLU A 37 -13.50 -1.68 7.63
N ALA A 38 -14.68 -1.94 8.21
CA ALA A 38 -15.94 -1.33 7.78
C ALA A 38 -15.91 0.20 7.85
N SER A 39 -15.24 0.76 8.88
CA SER A 39 -15.04 2.19 9.04
C SER A 39 -14.01 2.73 8.04
N ILE A 40 -12.95 1.99 7.76
CA ILE A 40 -11.96 2.37 6.73
C ILE A 40 -12.63 2.44 5.36
N VAL A 41 -13.35 1.39 4.96
CA VAL A 41 -14.03 1.32 3.66
C VAL A 41 -15.05 2.44 3.50
N LYS A 42 -15.87 2.72 4.52
CA LYS A 42 -16.81 3.85 4.51
C LYS A 42 -16.10 5.21 4.39
N SER A 43 -15.00 5.39 5.12
CA SER A 43 -14.21 6.63 5.07
C SER A 43 -13.60 6.82 3.69
N VAL A 44 -13.04 5.77 3.10
CA VAL A 44 -12.48 5.74 1.76
C VAL A 44 -13.54 6.06 0.70
N GLU A 45 -14.71 5.43 0.79
CA GLU A 45 -15.82 5.70 -0.13
C GLU A 45 -16.29 7.16 -0.04
N TYR A 46 -16.39 7.70 1.18
CA TYR A 46 -16.70 9.12 1.39
C TYR A 46 -15.64 10.05 0.80
N LEU A 47 -14.35 9.77 1.02
CA LEU A 47 -13.24 10.58 0.48
C LEU A 47 -13.23 10.61 -1.05
N ILE A 48 -13.59 9.50 -1.70
CA ILE A 48 -13.73 9.45 -3.17
C ILE A 48 -14.87 10.38 -3.62
N LYS A 49 -16.04 10.28 -2.98
CA LYS A 49 -17.26 11.02 -3.33
C LYS A 49 -17.25 12.50 -2.91
N CYS A 50 -16.41 12.87 -1.95
CA CYS A 50 -16.36 14.22 -1.41
C CYS A 50 -15.88 15.24 -2.47
N GLU A 51 -16.47 16.44 -2.46
CA GLU A 51 -16.03 17.55 -3.30
C GLU A 51 -14.66 18.08 -2.84
N GLU A 52 -13.84 18.55 -3.79
CA GLU A 52 -12.45 18.96 -3.52
C GLU A 52 -12.36 20.15 -2.55
N ASP A 53 -13.33 21.06 -2.61
CA ASP A 53 -13.41 22.27 -1.78
C ASP A 53 -13.42 21.97 -0.26
N LYS A 54 -13.95 20.81 0.15
CA LYS A 54 -13.98 20.40 1.57
C LYS A 54 -12.64 19.85 2.05
N ILE A 55 -11.85 19.31 1.12
CA ILE A 55 -10.52 18.75 1.38
C ILE A 55 -9.47 19.87 1.33
N ASP A 56 -9.81 21.00 0.71
CA ASP A 56 -8.90 22.11 0.51
C ASP A 56 -8.40 22.78 1.81
N ALA A 57 -9.16 22.66 2.89
CA ALA A 57 -8.83 23.17 4.22
C ALA A 57 -7.66 22.44 4.92
N LEU A 58 -7.20 21.31 4.38
CA LEU A 58 -6.08 20.56 4.96
C LEU A 58 -4.73 21.22 4.62
N ASN A 59 -4.07 21.77 5.63
CA ASN A 59 -2.68 22.25 5.55
C ASN A 59 -1.71 21.05 5.57
N VAL A 60 -1.52 20.41 4.41
CA VAL A 60 -0.60 19.27 4.26
C VAL A 60 0.66 19.72 3.55
N ASP A 61 1.82 19.27 4.00
CA ASP A 61 3.07 19.37 3.25
C ASP A 61 3.04 18.39 2.06
N LEU A 62 2.43 18.84 0.96
CA LEU A 62 2.21 18.06 -0.27
C LEU A 62 3.52 17.51 -0.86
N ALA A 63 4.67 18.07 -0.52
CA ALA A 63 5.96 17.66 -1.07
C ALA A 63 6.51 16.36 -0.45
N GLN A 64 6.08 16.01 0.77
CA GLN A 64 6.44 14.73 1.41
C GLN A 64 5.36 13.67 1.18
N SER A 65 4.11 14.11 1.10
CA SER A 65 2.93 13.25 1.02
C SER A 65 2.67 12.62 -0.35
N THR A 66 3.11 13.28 -1.43
CA THR A 66 2.93 12.79 -2.82
C THR A 66 4.21 13.02 -3.61
N PRO A 67 5.17 12.08 -3.59
CA PRO A 67 6.47 12.27 -4.21
C PRO A 67 6.40 12.42 -5.74
N TRP A 68 5.43 11.75 -6.39
CA TRP A 68 5.17 11.84 -7.83
C TRP A 68 4.84 13.26 -8.33
N LYS A 69 4.42 14.17 -7.44
CA LYS A 69 4.23 15.59 -7.79
C LYS A 69 5.55 16.27 -8.18
N LYS A 70 6.67 15.84 -7.59
CA LYS A 70 8.01 16.36 -7.95
C LYS A 70 8.48 15.84 -9.31
N GLU A 71 7.92 14.72 -9.75
CA GLU A 71 8.26 14.02 -10.99
C GLU A 71 7.30 14.36 -12.14
N ASP A 72 6.33 15.27 -11.91
CA ASP A 72 5.32 15.71 -12.89
C ASP A 72 4.48 14.55 -13.47
N VAL A 73 4.21 13.54 -12.63
CA VAL A 73 3.38 12.39 -13.02
C VAL A 73 1.92 12.68 -12.67
N ASP A 74 1.05 12.60 -13.67
CA ASP A 74 -0.38 12.78 -13.51
C ASP A 74 -1.02 11.65 -12.69
N SER A 75 -1.74 12.02 -11.64
CA SER A 75 -2.51 11.12 -10.79
C SER A 75 -3.99 11.11 -11.22
N PRO A 76 -4.69 9.97 -11.11
CA PRO A 76 -6.12 9.89 -11.43
C PRO A 76 -7.01 10.70 -10.47
N LEU A 77 -6.47 11.12 -9.32
CA LEU A 77 -7.16 11.92 -8.30
C LEU A 77 -6.33 13.14 -7.93
N SER A 78 -6.99 14.18 -7.39
CA SER A 78 -6.30 15.34 -6.86
C SER A 78 -5.37 14.96 -5.71
N ILE A 79 -4.25 15.68 -5.61
CA ILE A 79 -3.16 15.39 -4.68
C ILE A 79 -3.64 15.28 -3.23
N LYS A 80 -4.60 16.12 -2.81
CA LYS A 80 -5.13 16.10 -1.45
C LYS A 80 -5.99 14.86 -1.19
N LYS A 81 -6.77 14.42 -2.18
CA LYS A 81 -7.50 13.14 -2.13
C LYS A 81 -6.52 11.98 -2.03
N CYS A 82 -5.44 12.00 -2.81
CA CYS A 82 -4.40 10.98 -2.73
C CYS A 82 -3.79 10.89 -1.32
N TYR A 83 -3.46 12.03 -0.70
CA TYR A 83 -2.95 12.04 0.67
C TYR A 83 -3.95 11.44 1.67
N ALA A 84 -5.22 11.89 1.61
CA ALA A 84 -6.27 11.39 2.49
C ALA A 84 -6.48 9.87 2.31
N LEU A 85 -6.47 9.39 1.07
CA LEU A 85 -6.58 7.98 0.76
C LEU A 85 -5.37 7.21 1.25
N ASN A 86 -4.14 7.69 1.03
CA ASN A 86 -2.94 7.02 1.51
C ASN A 86 -2.96 6.84 3.02
N LEU A 87 -3.41 7.85 3.77
CA LEU A 87 -3.54 7.72 5.22
C LEU A 87 -4.48 6.58 5.64
N MET A 88 -5.60 6.43 4.92
CA MET A 88 -6.58 5.37 5.17
C MET A 88 -6.09 4.00 4.69
N LEU A 89 -5.40 3.94 3.55
CA LEU A 89 -4.82 2.71 3.00
C LEU A 89 -3.67 2.18 3.88
N SER A 90 -2.92 3.08 4.53
CA SER A 90 -1.82 2.76 5.45
C SER A 90 -2.28 2.16 6.79
N GLN A 91 -3.58 2.12 7.07
CA GLN A 91 -4.09 1.56 8.32
C GLN A 91 -3.86 0.06 8.40
N LYS A 92 -3.78 -0.47 9.61
CA LYS A 92 -3.71 -1.93 9.81
C LYS A 92 -5.10 -2.51 9.61
N PHE A 93 -5.17 -3.61 8.87
CA PHE A 93 -6.42 -4.33 8.61
C PHE A 93 -6.14 -5.82 8.44
N SER A 94 -7.19 -6.62 8.61
CA SER A 94 -7.22 -8.02 8.18
C SER A 94 -7.76 -8.10 6.74
N PRO A 95 -7.07 -8.79 5.81
CA PRO A 95 -7.54 -8.94 4.43
C PRO A 95 -8.94 -9.56 4.33
N GLN A 96 -9.30 -10.48 5.23
CA GLN A 96 -10.61 -11.14 5.23
C GLN A 96 -11.74 -10.18 5.62
N PHE A 97 -11.54 -9.37 6.67
CA PHE A 97 -12.53 -8.38 7.10
C PHE A 97 -12.61 -7.20 6.12
N LEU A 98 -11.47 -6.83 5.53
CA LEU A 98 -11.43 -5.83 4.46
C LEU A 98 -12.25 -6.27 3.25
N GLN A 99 -12.08 -7.51 2.79
CA GLN A 99 -12.84 -8.05 1.65
C GLN A 99 -14.35 -8.07 1.93
N GLU A 100 -14.76 -8.46 3.15
CA GLU A 100 -16.17 -8.42 3.54
C GLU A 100 -16.73 -6.99 3.52
N ALA A 101 -16.00 -6.05 4.12
CA ALA A 101 -16.37 -4.64 4.15
C ALA A 101 -16.42 -4.02 2.74
N ALA A 102 -15.46 -4.38 1.88
CA ALA A 102 -15.36 -3.87 0.51
C ALA A 102 -16.61 -4.20 -0.32
N ARG A 103 -17.29 -5.33 -0.09
CA ARG A 103 -18.53 -5.69 -0.81
C ARG A 103 -19.63 -4.63 -0.71
N ALA A 104 -19.64 -3.84 0.36
CA ALA A 104 -20.63 -2.78 0.55
C ALA A 104 -20.32 -1.51 -0.27
N MET A 105 -19.13 -1.40 -0.86
CA MET A 105 -18.71 -0.24 -1.63
C MET A 105 -19.47 -0.16 -2.97
N SER A 106 -19.84 1.06 -3.37
CA SER A 106 -20.42 1.29 -4.70
C SER A 106 -19.42 0.99 -5.82
N PHE A 107 -19.91 0.42 -6.93
CA PHE A 107 -19.05 -0.01 -8.05
C PHE A 107 -18.26 1.14 -8.69
N ASP A 108 -18.84 2.35 -8.77
CA ASP A 108 -18.12 3.53 -9.27
C ASP A 108 -16.89 3.85 -8.41
N CYS A 109 -17.03 3.76 -7.07
CA CYS A 109 -15.91 3.93 -6.15
C CYS A 109 -14.89 2.82 -6.27
N VAL A 110 -15.32 1.57 -6.52
CA VAL A 110 -14.42 0.43 -6.77
C VAL A 110 -13.57 0.69 -8.02
N LEU A 111 -14.15 1.19 -9.10
CA LEU A 111 -13.40 1.52 -10.33
C LEU A 111 -12.39 2.64 -10.12
N ILE A 112 -12.78 3.71 -9.41
CA ILE A 112 -11.87 4.82 -9.09
C ILE A 112 -10.74 4.32 -8.19
N MET A 113 -11.07 3.50 -7.19
CA MET A 113 -10.07 2.93 -6.29
C MET A 113 -9.12 1.99 -7.03
N ALA A 114 -9.62 1.12 -7.91
CA ALA A 114 -8.78 0.24 -8.73
C ALA A 114 -7.80 1.03 -9.62
N LYS A 115 -8.26 2.13 -10.23
CA LYS A 115 -7.40 3.06 -10.99
C LYS A 115 -6.33 3.70 -10.11
N TYR A 116 -6.69 4.12 -8.90
CA TYR A 116 -5.75 4.71 -7.97
C TYR A 116 -4.72 3.70 -7.45
N LEU A 117 -5.13 2.50 -7.09
CA LEU A 117 -4.23 1.43 -6.65
C LEU A 117 -3.30 0.99 -7.78
N HIS A 118 -3.81 0.87 -9.02
CA HIS A 118 -2.96 0.64 -10.19
C HIS A 118 -1.91 1.75 -10.38
N PHE A 119 -2.32 3.02 -10.23
CA PHE A 119 -1.40 4.14 -10.26
C PHE A 119 -0.29 3.98 -9.20
N LEU A 120 -0.65 3.68 -7.94
CA LEU A 120 0.33 3.43 -6.88
C LEU A 120 1.28 2.26 -7.21
N LEU A 121 0.78 1.16 -7.79
CA LEU A 121 1.60 0.03 -8.22
C LEU A 121 2.56 0.42 -9.35
N SER A 122 2.10 1.22 -10.32
CA SER A 122 2.90 1.66 -11.46
C SER A 122 3.98 2.67 -11.08
N TRP A 123 3.71 3.48 -10.06
CA TRP A 123 4.66 4.48 -9.55
C TRP A 123 5.64 3.89 -8.53
N SER A 124 5.26 2.81 -7.83
CA SER A 124 6.10 2.22 -6.77
C SER A 124 7.51 1.91 -7.28
N PRO A 125 8.57 2.51 -6.70
CA PRO A 125 9.92 2.30 -7.17
C PRO A 125 10.36 0.85 -6.94
N PRO A 126 11.21 0.28 -7.81
CA PRO A 126 11.73 -1.10 -7.66
C PRO A 126 12.48 -1.33 -6.34
N VAL A 127 13.01 -0.26 -5.75
CA VAL A 127 13.58 -0.26 -4.40
C VAL A 127 12.75 0.73 -3.59
N PRO A 128 11.84 0.25 -2.73
CA PRO A 128 11.01 1.13 -1.92
C PRO A 128 11.88 1.94 -0.95
N GLU A 129 11.86 3.26 -1.08
CA GLU A 129 12.27 4.13 0.02
C GLU A 129 11.12 4.19 1.03
N GLU A 130 11.42 4.03 2.32
CA GLU A 130 10.41 4.14 3.37
C GLU A 130 9.84 5.56 3.38
N ASN A 131 8.63 5.72 2.86
CA ASN A 131 7.86 6.95 2.97
C ASN A 131 6.64 6.69 3.88
N PRO A 132 6.60 7.27 5.09
CA PRO A 132 5.49 7.05 6.02
C PRO A 132 4.14 7.63 5.52
N SER A 133 4.17 8.45 4.47
CA SER A 133 2.97 9.02 3.86
C SER A 133 2.36 8.16 2.74
N LEU A 134 3.01 7.05 2.39
CA LEU A 134 2.52 6.11 1.38
C LEU A 134 2.17 4.76 2.02
N PRO A 135 1.12 4.08 1.54
CA PRO A 135 0.85 2.73 1.97
C PRO A 135 1.98 1.79 1.52
N PRO A 136 2.43 0.85 2.38
CA PRO A 136 3.29 -0.24 1.98
C PRO A 136 2.74 -0.99 0.76
N LEU A 137 3.64 -1.44 -0.12
CA LEU A 137 3.26 -2.16 -1.34
C LEU A 137 2.38 -3.38 -1.05
N GLU A 138 2.66 -4.10 0.03
CA GLU A 138 1.85 -5.25 0.48
C GLU A 138 0.40 -4.85 0.77
N GLN A 139 0.18 -3.71 1.44
CA GLN A 139 -1.17 -3.21 1.70
C GLN A 139 -1.88 -2.78 0.42
N VAL A 140 -1.18 -2.16 -0.54
CA VAL A 140 -1.75 -1.83 -1.85
C VAL A 140 -2.22 -3.10 -2.58
N ILE A 141 -1.42 -4.16 -2.53
CA ILE A 141 -1.76 -5.47 -3.10
C ILE A 141 -2.95 -6.09 -2.37
N ASP A 142 -2.98 -6.06 -1.04
CA ASP A 142 -4.09 -6.62 -0.26
C ASP A 142 -5.41 -5.87 -0.52
N TRP A 143 -5.37 -4.54 -0.63
CA TRP A 143 -6.53 -3.74 -1.04
C TRP A 143 -7.01 -4.09 -2.44
N LEU A 144 -6.10 -4.24 -3.39
CA LEU A 144 -6.45 -4.63 -4.75
C LEU A 144 -7.08 -6.02 -4.79
N ASN A 145 -6.51 -7.00 -4.08
CA ASN A 145 -7.07 -8.34 -3.96
C ASN A 145 -8.48 -8.31 -3.35
N ALA A 146 -8.66 -7.57 -2.25
CA ALA A 146 -9.94 -7.42 -1.58
C ALA A 146 -11.02 -6.87 -2.54
N LEU A 147 -10.71 -5.84 -3.32
CA LEU A 147 -11.64 -5.23 -4.28
C LEU A 147 -11.96 -6.13 -5.47
N VAL A 148 -10.93 -6.79 -6.03
CA VAL A 148 -11.11 -7.69 -7.17
C VAL A 148 -11.95 -8.90 -6.76
N ASP A 149 -11.69 -9.47 -5.58
CA ASP A 149 -12.43 -10.63 -5.11
C ASP A 149 -13.85 -10.27 -4.66
N SER A 150 -14.07 -9.09 -4.07
CA SER A 150 -15.41 -8.64 -3.65
C SER A 150 -16.31 -8.24 -4.83
N HIS A 151 -15.75 -7.69 -5.90
CA HIS A 151 -16.49 -7.19 -7.07
C HIS A 151 -16.22 -7.95 -8.37
N PHE A 152 -15.66 -9.16 -8.31
CA PHE A 152 -15.22 -9.94 -9.48
C PHE A 152 -16.27 -10.00 -10.60
N GLN A 153 -17.53 -10.31 -10.27
CA GLN A 153 -18.59 -10.42 -11.26
C GLN A 153 -18.90 -9.09 -11.95
N GLN A 154 -18.92 -7.98 -11.20
CA GLN A 154 -19.18 -6.65 -11.74
C GLN A 154 -18.00 -6.21 -12.63
N LEU A 155 -16.77 -6.37 -12.16
CA LEU A 155 -15.55 -6.07 -12.93
C LEU A 155 -15.45 -6.88 -14.23
N LYS A 156 -15.91 -8.13 -14.23
CA LYS A 156 -15.90 -8.98 -15.43
C LYS A 156 -16.94 -8.56 -16.47
N LEU A 157 -18.07 -8.02 -16.04
CA LEU A 157 -19.21 -7.71 -16.92
C LEU A 157 -19.21 -6.26 -17.41
N ALA A 158 -18.58 -5.35 -16.66
CA ALA A 158 -18.60 -3.93 -16.96
C ALA A 158 -17.54 -3.58 -18.03
N GLU A 159 -17.97 -2.91 -19.11
CA GLU A 159 -17.08 -2.55 -20.23
C GLU A 159 -16.02 -1.51 -19.83
N ASP A 160 -16.38 -0.60 -18.94
CA ASP A 160 -15.52 0.45 -18.37
C ASP A 160 -14.43 -0.09 -17.42
N ALA A 161 -14.59 -1.32 -16.92
CA ALA A 161 -13.59 -2.01 -16.12
C ALA A 161 -12.51 -2.69 -16.97
N LYS A 162 -12.76 -2.93 -18.25
CA LYS A 162 -11.89 -3.77 -19.10
C LYS A 162 -10.47 -3.23 -19.18
N ASP A 163 -10.33 -1.93 -19.45
CA ASP A 163 -9.02 -1.29 -19.63
C ASP A 163 -8.19 -1.33 -18.34
N ILE A 164 -8.81 -1.05 -17.19
CA ILE A 164 -8.12 -1.09 -15.91
C ILE A 164 -7.72 -2.52 -15.51
N ILE A 165 -8.58 -3.53 -15.77
CA ILE A 165 -8.25 -4.94 -15.50
C ILE A 165 -7.10 -5.42 -16.39
N SER A 166 -7.10 -5.07 -17.67
CA SER A 166 -5.97 -5.37 -18.57
C SER A 166 -4.69 -4.69 -18.10
N SER A 167 -4.75 -3.42 -17.68
CA SER A 167 -3.58 -2.68 -17.19
C SER A 167 -3.02 -3.29 -15.91
N LEU A 168 -3.90 -3.69 -14.99
CA LEU A 168 -3.53 -4.42 -13.77
C LEU A 168 -2.87 -5.77 -14.08
N GLN A 169 -3.38 -6.52 -15.07
CA GLN A 169 -2.79 -7.78 -15.49
C GLN A 169 -1.36 -7.57 -16.05
N ASP A 170 -1.18 -6.55 -16.88
CA ASP A 170 0.13 -6.20 -17.43
C ASP A 170 1.11 -5.80 -16.31
N GLN A 171 0.65 -5.00 -15.36
CA GLN A 171 1.45 -4.61 -14.19
C GLN A 171 1.84 -5.80 -13.32
N VAL A 172 0.92 -6.72 -13.02
CA VAL A 172 1.22 -7.94 -12.25
C VAL A 172 2.22 -8.83 -12.99
N THR A 173 2.11 -8.92 -14.32
CA THR A 173 3.06 -9.67 -15.15
C THR A 173 4.45 -9.07 -15.06
N LEU A 174 4.56 -7.74 -15.19
CA LEU A 174 5.81 -7.00 -15.08
C LEU A 174 6.45 -7.17 -13.69
N MET A 175 5.66 -7.02 -12.62
CA MET A 175 6.14 -7.20 -11.24
C MET A 175 6.63 -8.62 -10.98
N THR A 176 5.92 -9.63 -11.50
CA THR A 176 6.30 -11.04 -11.37
C THR A 176 7.61 -11.35 -12.12
N GLN A 177 7.75 -10.80 -13.33
CA GLN A 177 8.98 -10.92 -14.10
C GLN A 177 10.16 -10.28 -13.36
N TRP A 178 9.99 -9.05 -12.89
CA TRP A 178 11.02 -8.34 -12.12
C TRP A 178 11.42 -9.09 -10.85
N GLN A 179 10.45 -9.66 -10.13
CA GLN A 179 10.72 -10.48 -8.95
C GLN A 179 11.54 -11.72 -9.30
N SER A 180 11.23 -12.39 -10.41
CA SER A 180 12.00 -13.54 -10.90
C SER A 180 13.43 -13.15 -11.25
N GLU A 181 13.61 -12.08 -12.01
CA GLU A 181 14.93 -11.57 -12.40
C GLU A 181 15.76 -11.16 -11.18
N SER A 182 15.15 -10.48 -10.21
CA SER A 182 15.80 -10.09 -8.95
C SER A 182 16.23 -11.29 -8.12
N LYS A 183 15.41 -12.35 -8.05
CA LYS A 183 15.78 -13.61 -7.40
C LYS A 183 16.96 -14.28 -8.09
N THR A 184 16.98 -14.30 -9.42
CA THR A 184 18.13 -14.81 -10.18
C THR A 184 19.39 -14.00 -9.89
N LEU A 185 19.31 -12.67 -9.87
CA LEU A 185 20.44 -11.80 -9.57
C LEU A 185 20.98 -12.04 -8.16
N LEU A 186 20.11 -12.12 -7.15
CA LEU A 186 20.49 -12.46 -5.77
C LEU A 186 21.20 -13.82 -5.69
N GLY A 187 20.72 -14.82 -6.42
CA GLY A 187 21.37 -16.13 -6.53
C GLY A 187 22.78 -16.02 -7.08
N THR A 188 22.96 -15.32 -8.20
CA THR A 188 24.30 -15.12 -8.80
C THR A 188 25.23 -14.33 -7.88
N LEU A 189 24.73 -13.32 -7.17
CA LEU A 189 25.52 -12.54 -6.23
C LEU A 189 25.98 -13.39 -5.04
N ALA A 190 25.11 -14.27 -4.53
CA ALA A 190 25.44 -15.21 -3.46
C ALA A 190 26.54 -16.19 -3.91
N GLU A 191 26.47 -16.70 -5.15
CA GLU A 191 27.50 -17.56 -5.72
C GLU A 191 28.85 -16.83 -5.88
N VAL A 192 28.84 -15.59 -6.39
CA VAL A 192 30.05 -14.78 -6.54
C VAL A 192 30.67 -14.48 -5.17
N SER A 193 29.84 -14.15 -4.18
CA SER A 193 30.30 -13.90 -2.80
C SER A 193 30.94 -15.15 -2.19
N ARG A 194 30.32 -16.33 -2.39
CA ARG A 194 30.87 -17.60 -1.95
C ARG A 194 32.23 -17.90 -2.61
N GLN A 195 32.35 -17.71 -3.92
CA GLN A 195 33.61 -17.91 -4.64
C GLN A 195 34.70 -16.97 -4.14
N PHE A 196 34.35 -15.72 -3.85
CA PHE A 196 35.29 -14.76 -3.28
C PHE A 196 35.78 -15.17 -1.88
N GLU A 197 34.87 -15.65 -1.02
CA GLU A 197 35.23 -16.17 0.31
C GLU A 197 36.13 -17.41 0.23
N GLU A 198 35.82 -18.35 -0.66
CA GLU A 198 36.63 -19.55 -0.92
C GLU A 198 38.03 -19.17 -1.43
N GLN A 199 38.11 -18.21 -2.35
CA GLN A 199 39.38 -17.66 -2.82
C GLN A 199 40.17 -16.99 -1.70
N GLN A 200 39.53 -16.21 -0.83
CA GLN A 200 40.21 -15.62 0.34
C GLN A 200 40.71 -16.67 1.32
N ARG A 201 39.94 -17.75 1.56
CA ARG A 201 40.38 -18.88 2.41
C ARG A 201 41.56 -19.63 1.79
N SER A 202 41.57 -19.83 0.48
CA SER A 202 42.68 -20.47 -0.22
C SER A 202 43.94 -19.60 -0.33
N ASN A 203 43.78 -18.27 -0.47
CA ASN A 203 44.89 -17.31 -0.51
C ASN A 203 45.45 -16.95 0.87
N LYS A 204 44.70 -17.20 1.95
CA LYS A 204 45.25 -17.22 3.31
C LYS A 204 46.09 -18.48 3.43
N LYS A 205 47.35 -18.41 2.99
CA LYS A 205 48.35 -19.49 3.09
C LYS A 205 48.21 -20.21 4.44
N MET A 206 47.56 -21.37 4.40
CA MET A 206 47.63 -22.37 5.45
C MET A 206 49.11 -22.76 5.47
N GLY A 207 49.85 -22.35 6.51
CA GLY A 207 51.24 -22.76 6.64
C GLY A 207 51.29 -24.29 6.68
N ASP A 208 52.27 -24.89 6.00
CA ASP A 208 52.41 -26.35 5.81
C ASP A 208 52.61 -27.16 7.11
N TYR A 209 52.44 -26.55 8.29
CA TYR A 209 52.59 -27.18 9.60
C TYR A 209 51.64 -26.56 10.63
N CYS A 210 50.77 -27.40 11.20
CA CYS A 210 50.05 -27.13 12.45
C CYS A 210 50.33 -28.29 13.41
N ILE A 211 50.84 -27.99 14.61
CA ILE A 211 50.97 -28.95 15.72
C ILE A 211 49.82 -28.67 16.68
N GLU A 212 48.89 -29.62 16.80
CA GLU A 212 47.87 -29.62 17.84
C GLU A 212 48.37 -30.45 19.03
N VAL A 213 48.36 -29.85 20.22
CA VAL A 213 48.69 -30.54 21.48
C VAL A 213 47.38 -30.98 22.12
N ILE A 214 47.16 -32.29 22.16
CA ILE A 214 46.03 -32.89 22.87
C ILE A 214 46.44 -33.07 24.33
N SER A 215 45.78 -32.35 25.24
CA SER A 215 45.89 -32.57 26.68
C SER A 215 44.88 -33.63 27.12
N PHE A 216 45.37 -34.72 27.72
CA PHE A 216 44.59 -35.74 28.41
C PHE A 216 44.36 -35.37 29.87
#